data_AF-A0A7J3XGD6-F1
#
_entry.id   AF-A0A7J3XGD6-F1
#
_cell.length_a   1.000
_cell.length_b   1.000
_cell.length_c   1.000
_cell.angle_alpha   90.00
_cell.angle_beta   90.00
_cell.angle_gamma   90.00
#
_symmetry.space_group_name_H-M   'P 1'
#
loop_
_entity.id
_entity.type
_entity.pdbx_description
1 polymer ?
#
loop_
_entity_poly.entity_id
_entity_poly.type
_entity_poly.pdbx_seq_one_letter_code
_entity_poly.pdbx_strand_id
1 'polypeptide(L)'
;MSRSQRILVELPPEGLLLREITATAVNALSYFGKMDVEVRGDFVELRCRDVSYSLLRASDGLKDILNLKLSKGTRWPPLHRNDKDTLKKSKAVASKVKALQSYADLVAEFVGLLPQLLSGDLRVSSRGGKLILGDGDVALPQLLKVELYEGSLTFDEPYVGELEVRLDDHWLSLLAAGLAVAYVDYIELATIPELLTDRRAFASLVSVKIAELLEGAKVGLTIPRILYIHILASALAERSFRASRAVGLTESLVKLFEDYEVPGSSTRLRIHSLDFDGRTYREISREDIVFNTSILEFLRRVGDRVCLDQLKSFIRMTSRAGIDATASKVLNAVTYLYEATQGAKEASFAVYYLARVAAEISERARAPFTRTCAERITEALVLASATT
;
A
#
# COMPACT_ATOMS: atom_id res chain seq x y z
N MET A 1 -29.52 -15.83 -22.62
CA MET A 1 -28.90 -15.28 -21.39
C MET A 1 -27.53 -15.94 -21.22
N SER A 2 -26.43 -15.19 -21.32
CA SER A 2 -25.09 -15.73 -21.09
C SER A 2 -24.93 -16.10 -19.61
N ARG A 3 -24.44 -17.31 -19.31
CA ARG A 3 -24.16 -17.74 -17.93
C ARG A 3 -23.01 -16.89 -17.36
N SER A 4 -23.15 -16.39 -16.14
CA SER A 4 -22.04 -15.73 -15.44
C SER A 4 -20.88 -16.71 -15.30
N GLN A 5 -19.68 -16.26 -15.64
CA GLN A 5 -18.43 -16.97 -15.44
C GLN A 5 -17.85 -16.61 -14.06
N ARG A 6 -17.00 -17.48 -13.52
CA ARG A 6 -16.39 -17.30 -12.20
C ARG A 6 -14.92 -17.72 -12.17
N ILE A 7 -14.17 -17.08 -11.28
CA ILE A 7 -12.85 -17.51 -10.80
C ILE A 7 -13.01 -17.76 -9.30
N LEU A 8 -12.53 -18.91 -8.82
CA LEU A 8 -12.55 -19.24 -7.40
C LEU A 8 -11.11 -19.19 -6.87
N VAL A 9 -10.85 -18.40 -5.84
CA VAL A 9 -9.52 -18.27 -5.23
C VAL A 9 -9.61 -18.73 -3.78
N GLU A 10 -8.91 -19.80 -3.45
CA GLU A 10 -8.67 -20.20 -2.07
C GLU A 10 -7.59 -19.29 -1.48
N LEU A 11 -7.86 -18.66 -0.36
CA LEU A 11 -6.92 -17.75 0.29
C LEU A 11 -5.80 -18.54 0.97
N PRO A 12 -4.53 -18.09 0.87
CA PRO A 12 -3.47 -18.61 1.72
C PRO A 12 -3.82 -18.48 3.21
N PRO A 13 -3.19 -19.26 4.11
CA PRO A 13 -3.42 -19.17 5.56
C PRO A 13 -3.31 -17.74 6.13
N GLU A 14 -4.03 -17.48 7.22
CA GLU A 14 -3.96 -16.20 7.93
C GLU A 14 -2.55 -15.91 8.47
N GLY A 15 -2.23 -14.63 8.63
CA GLY A 15 -0.93 -14.16 9.10
C GLY A 15 0.14 -14.05 8.02
N LEU A 16 -0.06 -14.65 6.84
CA LEU A 16 0.89 -14.66 5.73
C LEU A 16 0.80 -13.40 4.84
N LEU A 17 1.95 -12.82 4.48
CA LEU A 17 2.04 -11.74 3.49
C LEU A 17 1.39 -12.11 2.15
N LEU A 18 1.49 -13.38 1.73
CA LEU A 18 0.84 -13.90 0.53
C LEU A 18 -0.68 -13.74 0.59
N ARG A 19 -1.32 -13.95 1.75
CA ARG A 19 -2.77 -13.75 1.89
C ARG A 19 -3.12 -12.29 1.67
N GLU A 20 -2.33 -11.36 2.19
CA GLU A 20 -2.57 -9.92 2.02
C GLU A 20 -2.33 -9.43 0.59
N ILE A 21 -1.30 -9.96 -0.09
CA ILE A 21 -1.05 -9.68 -1.50
C ILE A 21 -2.16 -10.26 -2.37
N THR A 22 -2.65 -11.45 -2.03
CA THR A 22 -3.84 -12.05 -2.67
C THR A 22 -5.08 -11.20 -2.46
N ALA A 23 -5.35 -10.73 -1.23
CA ALA A 23 -6.48 -9.84 -0.95
C ALA A 23 -6.37 -8.52 -1.75
N THR A 24 -5.17 -7.93 -1.78
CA THR A 24 -4.87 -6.75 -2.60
C THR A 24 -5.13 -7.00 -4.08
N ALA A 25 -4.71 -8.16 -4.61
CA ALA A 25 -4.94 -8.56 -5.99
C ALA A 25 -6.43 -8.70 -6.29
N VAL A 26 -7.18 -9.42 -5.44
CA VAL A 26 -8.64 -9.60 -5.59
C VAL A 26 -9.37 -8.27 -5.59
N ASN A 27 -9.02 -7.34 -4.69
CA ASN A 27 -9.59 -6.00 -4.66
C ASN A 27 -9.31 -5.24 -5.98
N ALA A 28 -8.10 -5.38 -6.52
CA ALA A 28 -7.74 -4.76 -7.80
C ALA A 28 -8.49 -5.37 -9.00
N LEU A 29 -8.62 -6.70 -9.04
CA LEU A 29 -9.40 -7.42 -10.06
C LEU A 29 -10.89 -7.05 -9.98
N SER A 30 -11.44 -6.93 -8.77
CA SER A 30 -12.80 -6.46 -8.53
C SER A 30 -13.02 -5.06 -9.09
N TYR A 31 -12.12 -4.12 -8.77
CA TYR A 31 -12.25 -2.73 -9.18
C TYR A 31 -12.04 -2.53 -10.69
N PHE A 32 -10.87 -2.86 -11.21
CA PHE A 32 -10.53 -2.61 -12.61
C PHE A 32 -11.26 -3.57 -13.55
N GLY A 33 -11.37 -4.84 -13.15
CA GLY A 33 -12.09 -5.85 -13.90
C GLY A 33 -13.61 -5.76 -13.76
N LYS A 34 -14.13 -4.92 -12.86
CA LYS A 34 -15.57 -4.84 -12.51
C LYS A 34 -16.17 -6.22 -12.19
N MET A 35 -15.43 -7.03 -11.44
CA MET A 35 -15.83 -8.37 -11.02
C MET A 35 -16.50 -8.32 -9.65
N ASP A 36 -17.65 -8.96 -9.49
CA ASP A 36 -18.34 -9.03 -8.20
C ASP A 36 -17.61 -10.04 -7.31
N VAL A 37 -17.44 -9.69 -6.02
CA VAL A 37 -16.69 -10.50 -5.06
C VAL A 37 -17.66 -11.09 -4.05
N GLU A 38 -17.60 -12.40 -3.85
CA GLU A 38 -18.29 -13.08 -2.76
C GLU A 38 -17.29 -13.90 -1.94
N VAL A 39 -17.31 -13.73 -0.61
CA VAL A 39 -16.41 -14.45 0.30
C VAL A 39 -17.18 -15.57 0.98
N ARG A 40 -16.61 -16.78 1.00
CA ARG A 40 -17.18 -18.00 1.59
C ARG A 40 -16.10 -18.78 2.33
N GLY A 41 -15.95 -18.52 3.63
CA GLY A 41 -14.83 -19.06 4.41
C GLY A 41 -13.51 -18.58 3.83
N ASP A 42 -12.59 -19.51 3.55
CA ASP A 42 -11.31 -19.22 2.90
C ASP A 42 -11.38 -19.10 1.38
N PHE A 43 -12.56 -19.18 0.78
CA PHE A 43 -12.72 -19.02 -0.66
C PHE A 43 -13.27 -17.64 -1.02
N VAL A 44 -12.75 -17.10 -2.12
CA VAL A 44 -13.24 -15.89 -2.76
C VAL A 44 -13.69 -16.20 -4.17
N GLU A 45 -14.94 -15.91 -4.47
CA GLU A 45 -15.50 -16.06 -5.81
C GLU A 45 -15.58 -14.70 -6.51
N LEU A 46 -14.87 -14.59 -7.63
CA LEU A 46 -14.93 -13.45 -8.55
C LEU A 46 -15.89 -13.78 -9.68
N ARG A 47 -17.03 -13.08 -9.76
CA ARG A 47 -18.07 -13.30 -10.79
C ARG A 47 -18.12 -12.17 -11.79
N CYS A 48 -18.28 -12.51 -13.07
CA CYS A 48 -18.53 -11.54 -14.13
C CYS A 48 -19.21 -12.21 -15.33
N ARG A 49 -19.63 -11.39 -16.32
CA ARG A 49 -20.25 -11.92 -17.55
C ARG A 49 -19.22 -12.53 -18.51
N ASP A 50 -18.03 -11.95 -18.55
CA ASP A 50 -16.94 -12.32 -19.43
C ASP A 50 -15.63 -12.16 -18.64
N VAL A 51 -15.04 -13.29 -18.25
CA VAL A 51 -13.80 -13.33 -17.46
C VAL A 51 -12.64 -12.78 -18.26
N SER A 52 -12.48 -13.18 -19.51
CA SER A 52 -11.36 -12.73 -20.34
C SER A 52 -11.36 -11.22 -20.55
N TYR A 53 -12.51 -10.62 -20.87
CA TYR A 53 -12.64 -9.17 -21.01
C TYR A 53 -12.41 -8.44 -19.68
N SER A 54 -12.93 -8.99 -18.58
CA SER A 54 -12.76 -8.40 -17.24
C SER A 54 -11.29 -8.42 -16.80
N LEU A 55 -10.57 -9.53 -17.06
CA LEU A 55 -9.13 -9.64 -16.80
C LEU A 55 -8.30 -8.74 -17.70
N LEU A 56 -8.72 -8.54 -18.96
CA LEU A 56 -8.04 -7.60 -19.86
C LEU A 56 -8.09 -6.18 -19.29
N ARG A 57 -9.28 -5.71 -18.88
CA ARG A 57 -9.42 -4.41 -18.21
C ARG A 57 -8.61 -4.31 -16.92
N ALA A 58 -8.58 -5.40 -16.14
CA ALA A 58 -7.78 -5.44 -14.93
C ALA A 58 -6.28 -5.34 -15.23
N SER A 59 -5.80 -6.07 -16.24
CA SER A 59 -4.43 -5.99 -16.75
C SER A 59 -4.05 -4.57 -17.16
N ASP A 60 -4.93 -3.88 -17.90
CA ASP A 60 -4.68 -2.51 -18.36
C ASP A 60 -4.60 -1.52 -17.18
N GLY A 61 -5.54 -1.57 -16.23
CA GLY A 61 -5.49 -0.72 -15.04
C GLY A 61 -4.26 -0.97 -14.15
N LEU A 62 -3.84 -2.23 -14.01
CA LEU A 62 -2.64 -2.59 -13.26
C LEU A 62 -1.35 -2.15 -13.96
N LYS A 63 -1.30 -2.26 -15.30
CA LYS A 63 -0.20 -1.70 -16.11
C LYS A 63 -0.11 -0.19 -15.97
N ASP A 64 -1.24 0.52 -15.93
CA ASP A 64 -1.26 1.96 -15.71
C ASP A 64 -0.63 2.33 -14.35
N ILE A 65 -0.96 1.60 -13.27
CA ILE A 65 -0.33 1.78 -11.96
C ILE A 65 1.18 1.52 -12.03
N LEU A 66 1.58 0.40 -12.64
CA LEU A 66 2.99 0.01 -12.74
C LEU A 66 3.80 1.03 -13.55
N ASN A 67 3.28 1.46 -14.69
CA ASN A 67 3.90 2.47 -15.56
C ASN A 67 4.03 3.81 -14.83
N LEU A 68 3.01 4.21 -14.05
CA LEU A 68 3.11 5.41 -13.23
C LEU A 68 4.24 5.29 -12.21
N LYS A 69 4.33 4.17 -11.46
CA LYS A 69 5.42 3.90 -10.51
C LYS A 69 6.79 4.00 -11.17
N LEU A 70 6.97 3.34 -12.30
CA LEU A 70 8.22 3.37 -13.06
C LEU A 70 8.56 4.79 -13.53
N SER A 71 7.59 5.54 -14.06
CA SER A 71 7.78 6.93 -14.52
C SER A 71 8.14 7.89 -13.39
N LYS A 72 7.73 7.58 -12.15
CA LYS A 72 8.01 8.35 -10.94
C LYS A 72 9.27 7.89 -10.22
N GLY A 73 10.01 6.94 -10.79
CA GLY A 73 11.30 6.49 -10.29
C GLY A 73 11.20 5.53 -9.11
N THR A 74 10.07 4.83 -8.93
CA THR A 74 9.98 3.70 -8.01
C THR A 74 11.05 2.67 -8.38
N ARG A 75 11.96 2.38 -7.44
CA ARG A 75 13.04 1.43 -7.64
C ARG A 75 12.54 0.05 -7.33
N TRP A 76 12.80 -0.89 -8.24
CA TRP A 76 12.52 -2.29 -8.04
C TRP A 76 13.82 -3.07 -7.85
N PRO A 77 13.87 -4.05 -6.93
CA PRO A 77 15.06 -4.87 -6.79
C PRO A 77 15.33 -5.66 -8.07
N PRO A 78 16.61 -5.95 -8.36
CA PRO A 78 16.96 -6.84 -9.45
C PRO A 78 16.43 -8.26 -9.16
N LEU A 79 16.08 -8.98 -10.22
CA LEU A 79 15.63 -10.36 -10.10
C LEU A 79 16.83 -11.26 -9.79
N HIS A 80 16.80 -11.93 -8.63
CA HIS A 80 17.92 -12.72 -8.17
C HIS A 80 18.15 -13.96 -9.06
N ARG A 81 19.38 -14.47 -9.12
CA ARG A 81 19.73 -15.64 -9.95
C ARG A 81 18.86 -16.86 -9.63
N ASN A 82 18.61 -17.11 -8.35
CA ASN A 82 17.76 -18.22 -7.91
C ASN A 82 16.32 -18.09 -8.41
N ASP A 83 15.78 -16.86 -8.44
CA ASP A 83 14.45 -16.61 -8.99
C ASP A 83 14.44 -16.87 -10.49
N LYS A 84 15.46 -16.41 -11.22
CA LYS A 84 15.61 -16.73 -12.65
C LYS A 84 15.69 -18.23 -12.88
N ASP A 85 16.44 -18.96 -12.07
CA ASP A 85 16.59 -20.41 -12.22
C ASP A 85 15.27 -21.16 -11.95
N THR A 86 14.46 -20.73 -10.98
CA THR A 86 13.14 -21.33 -10.79
C THR A 86 12.14 -20.93 -11.88
N LEU A 87 12.19 -19.68 -12.37
CA LEU A 87 11.29 -19.19 -13.43
C LEU A 87 11.52 -19.87 -14.78
N LYS A 88 12.65 -20.56 -14.98
CA LYS A 88 12.83 -21.44 -16.15
C LYS A 88 11.84 -22.61 -16.20
N LYS A 89 11.19 -22.93 -15.08
CA LYS A 89 10.12 -23.94 -14.98
C LYS A 89 8.73 -23.38 -15.30
N SER A 90 8.57 -22.05 -15.31
CA SER A 90 7.32 -21.40 -15.69
C SER A 90 7.02 -21.62 -17.17
N LYS A 91 5.84 -22.11 -17.50
CA LYS A 91 5.41 -22.30 -18.90
C LYS A 91 5.15 -20.95 -19.56
N ALA A 92 4.73 -19.95 -18.77
CA ALA A 92 4.41 -18.60 -19.22
C ALA A 92 5.66 -17.76 -19.58
N VAL A 93 6.71 -17.80 -18.75
CA VAL A 93 7.83 -16.85 -18.90
C VAL A 93 9.20 -17.49 -19.12
N ALA A 94 9.35 -18.82 -19.16
CA ALA A 94 10.64 -19.50 -19.31
C ALA A 94 11.52 -18.96 -20.45
N SER A 95 10.92 -18.68 -21.62
CA SER A 95 11.62 -18.17 -22.80
C SER A 95 12.12 -16.72 -22.63
N LYS A 96 11.49 -15.95 -21.74
CA LYS A 96 11.79 -14.52 -21.48
C LYS A 96 12.67 -14.29 -20.26
N VAL A 97 12.89 -15.30 -19.40
CA VAL A 97 13.63 -15.17 -18.13
C VAL A 97 14.96 -14.42 -18.25
N LYS A 98 15.70 -14.63 -19.35
CA LYS A 98 16.99 -13.96 -19.59
C LYS A 98 16.85 -12.44 -19.73
N ALA A 99 15.74 -11.96 -20.30
CA ALA A 99 15.45 -10.55 -20.52
C ALA A 99 14.97 -9.85 -19.25
N LEU A 100 14.35 -10.57 -18.31
CA LEU A 100 13.86 -10.00 -17.05
C LEU A 100 15.04 -9.54 -16.18
N GLN A 101 15.12 -8.23 -15.89
CA GLN A 101 16.20 -7.65 -15.09
C GLN A 101 15.76 -7.43 -13.64
N SER A 102 14.51 -7.05 -13.43
CA SER A 102 13.96 -6.65 -12.14
C SER A 102 12.65 -7.37 -11.83
N TYR A 103 12.22 -7.26 -10.58
CA TYR A 103 10.89 -7.67 -10.18
C TYR A 103 9.78 -6.87 -10.86
N ALA A 104 10.05 -5.63 -11.31
CA ALA A 104 9.09 -4.87 -12.12
C ALA A 104 8.81 -5.56 -13.45
N ASP A 105 9.86 -6.06 -14.12
CA ASP A 105 9.72 -6.74 -15.42
C ASP A 105 8.92 -8.02 -15.26
N LEU A 106 9.18 -8.78 -14.19
CA LEU A 106 8.43 -9.99 -13.86
C LEU A 106 6.95 -9.67 -13.62
N VAL A 107 6.66 -8.63 -12.82
CA VAL A 107 5.29 -8.18 -12.56
C VAL A 107 4.61 -7.71 -13.84
N ALA A 108 5.28 -6.91 -14.66
CA ALA A 108 4.76 -6.43 -15.94
C ALA A 108 4.35 -7.57 -16.87
N GLU A 109 5.21 -8.60 -17.00
CA GLU A 109 4.94 -9.77 -17.83
C GLU A 109 3.73 -10.57 -17.32
N PHE A 110 3.69 -10.90 -16.03
CA PHE A 110 2.59 -11.68 -15.46
C PHE A 110 1.26 -10.91 -15.40
N VAL A 111 1.29 -9.60 -15.18
CA VAL A 111 0.10 -8.73 -15.31
C VAL A 111 -0.37 -8.71 -16.77
N GLY A 112 0.56 -8.67 -17.73
CA GLY A 112 0.24 -8.76 -19.16
C GLY A 112 -0.42 -10.06 -19.59
N LEU A 113 -0.16 -11.15 -18.87
CA LEU A 113 -0.68 -12.49 -19.12
C LEU A 113 -1.93 -12.85 -18.29
N LEU A 114 -2.46 -11.92 -17.50
CA LEU A 114 -3.65 -12.15 -16.65
C LEU A 114 -4.82 -12.79 -17.42
N PRO A 115 -5.25 -12.31 -18.61
CA PRO A 115 -6.38 -12.89 -19.33
C PRO A 115 -6.18 -14.34 -19.79
N GLN A 116 -4.92 -14.75 -19.99
CA GLN A 116 -4.56 -16.09 -20.45
C GLN A 116 -4.33 -17.06 -19.28
N LEU A 117 -3.76 -16.55 -18.17
CA LEU A 117 -3.36 -17.37 -17.04
C LEU A 117 -4.44 -17.45 -15.98
N LEU A 118 -5.14 -16.36 -15.65
CA LEU A 118 -6.06 -16.39 -14.52
C LEU A 118 -7.42 -16.97 -14.92
N SER A 119 -7.58 -18.29 -14.79
CA SER A 119 -8.85 -18.97 -15.08
C SER A 119 -9.11 -20.10 -14.08
N GLY A 120 -10.39 -20.39 -13.83
CA GLY A 120 -10.80 -21.54 -13.02
C GLY A 120 -10.60 -21.37 -11.50
N ASP A 121 -10.26 -22.49 -10.85
CA ASP A 121 -10.09 -22.60 -9.39
C ASP A 121 -8.60 -22.50 -9.04
N LEU A 122 -8.21 -21.48 -8.28
CA LEU A 122 -6.88 -21.35 -7.69
C LEU A 122 -6.92 -21.93 -6.28
N ARG A 123 -6.36 -23.13 -6.13
CA ARG A 123 -6.40 -23.90 -4.88
C ARG A 123 -5.11 -23.76 -4.09
N VAL A 124 -5.23 -23.94 -2.78
CA VAL A 124 -4.13 -24.00 -1.82
C VAL A 124 -4.12 -25.39 -1.19
N SER A 125 -2.94 -25.99 -1.06
CA SER A 125 -2.80 -27.24 -0.32
C SER A 125 -1.55 -27.23 0.55
N SER A 126 -1.63 -27.90 1.69
CA SER A 126 -0.49 -28.09 2.58
C SER A 126 -0.12 -29.58 2.63
N ARG A 127 1.13 -29.91 2.28
CA ARG A 127 1.62 -31.29 2.31
C ARG A 127 3.09 -31.35 2.70
N GLY A 128 3.39 -32.04 3.80
CA GLY A 128 4.77 -32.34 4.22
C GLY A 128 5.62 -31.10 4.49
N GLY A 129 5.06 -30.09 5.17
CA GLY A 129 5.76 -28.83 5.46
C GLY A 129 5.88 -27.87 4.28
N LYS A 130 5.14 -28.13 3.18
CA LYS A 130 5.10 -27.27 1.99
C LYS A 130 3.72 -26.68 1.80
N LEU A 131 3.68 -25.40 1.47
CA LEU A 131 2.48 -24.74 0.96
C LEU A 131 2.53 -24.76 -0.57
N ILE A 132 1.55 -25.39 -1.20
CA ILE A 132 1.45 -25.53 -2.65
C ILE A 132 0.25 -24.72 -3.14
N LEU A 133 0.54 -23.72 -3.97
CA LEU A 133 -0.44 -22.86 -4.61
C LEU A 133 -0.64 -23.32 -6.06
N GLY A 134 -1.74 -23.99 -6.36
CA GLY A 134 -1.98 -24.64 -7.66
C GLY A 134 -1.10 -25.89 -7.84
N ASP A 135 -0.39 -26.01 -8.97
CA ASP A 135 0.41 -27.20 -9.30
C ASP A 135 1.81 -27.23 -8.64
N GLY A 136 2.32 -26.09 -8.18
CA GLY A 136 3.60 -26.03 -7.44
C GLY A 136 4.87 -26.17 -8.30
N ASP A 137 4.82 -25.83 -9.59
CA ASP A 137 5.96 -25.98 -10.51
C ASP A 137 7.16 -25.06 -10.17
N VAL A 138 6.89 -23.86 -9.67
CA VAL A 138 7.86 -22.78 -9.44
C VAL A 138 8.00 -22.53 -7.93
N ALA A 139 9.23 -22.30 -7.44
CA ALA A 139 9.42 -21.83 -6.06
C ALA A 139 9.01 -20.37 -5.92
N LEU A 140 8.51 -19.98 -4.74
CA LEU A 140 8.12 -18.59 -4.49
C LEU A 140 9.27 -17.61 -4.76
N PRO A 141 9.06 -16.51 -5.53
CA PRO A 141 10.09 -15.51 -5.74
C PRO A 141 10.59 -14.91 -4.42
N GLN A 142 11.90 -14.65 -4.29
CA GLN A 142 12.52 -14.21 -3.04
C GLN A 142 11.88 -12.97 -2.40
N LEU A 143 11.42 -11.99 -3.19
CA LEU A 143 10.74 -10.80 -2.69
C LEU A 143 9.48 -11.12 -1.87
N LEU A 144 8.87 -12.29 -2.10
CA LEU A 144 7.67 -12.76 -1.42
C LEU A 144 7.98 -13.75 -0.29
N LYS A 145 9.24 -14.19 -0.14
CA LYS A 145 9.66 -15.15 0.91
C LYS A 145 9.85 -14.52 2.29
N VAL A 146 9.26 -13.35 2.53
CA VAL A 146 9.34 -12.63 3.81
C VAL A 146 8.80 -13.50 4.96
N GLU A 147 7.81 -14.34 4.66
CA GLU A 147 7.11 -15.25 5.58
C GLU A 147 8.02 -16.27 6.27
N LEU A 148 9.12 -16.68 5.63
CA LEU A 148 10.06 -17.66 6.17
C LEU A 148 10.79 -17.18 7.43
N TYR A 149 10.69 -15.88 7.75
CA TYR A 149 11.41 -15.24 8.83
C TYR A 149 10.49 -14.58 9.87
N GLU A 150 9.16 -14.74 9.77
CA GLU A 150 8.22 -14.35 10.83
C GLU A 150 8.29 -15.25 12.09
N GLY A 151 9.27 -16.16 12.13
CA GLY A 151 9.57 -17.02 13.28
C GLY A 151 10.16 -16.25 14.46
N SER A 152 9.31 -15.56 15.23
CA SER A 152 9.46 -15.38 16.68
C SER A 152 8.27 -14.71 17.37
N LEU A 153 7.26 -14.18 16.65
CA LEU A 153 6.17 -13.42 17.28
C LEU A 153 4.74 -13.74 16.82
N THR A 154 4.52 -14.53 15.75
CA THR A 154 3.18 -14.61 15.13
C THR A 154 2.45 -15.95 15.19
N PHE A 155 3.04 -16.98 15.81
CA PHE A 155 2.32 -18.23 16.09
C PHE A 155 2.74 -18.74 17.46
N ASP A 156 1.78 -19.03 18.35
CA ASP A 156 1.98 -19.52 19.73
C ASP A 156 2.67 -20.90 19.82
N GLU A 157 3.31 -21.36 18.74
CA GLU A 157 4.14 -22.57 18.72
C GLU A 157 5.48 -22.28 18.03
N PRO A 158 6.62 -22.59 18.68
CA PRO A 158 7.95 -22.44 18.09
C PRO A 158 8.18 -23.53 17.05
N TYR A 159 7.64 -23.37 15.84
CA TYR A 159 7.96 -24.24 14.71
C TYR A 159 9.18 -23.71 13.95
N VAL A 160 10.29 -24.43 14.13
CA VAL A 160 11.60 -24.29 13.47
C VAL A 160 11.56 -24.82 12.02
N GLY A 161 10.41 -24.77 11.34
CA GLY A 161 10.23 -25.33 10.00
C GLY A 161 10.34 -24.27 8.92
N GLU A 162 11.30 -24.39 8.00
CA GLU A 162 11.31 -23.60 6.75
C GLU A 162 10.08 -23.97 5.91
N LEU A 163 9.03 -23.13 5.92
CA LEU A 163 7.85 -23.31 5.08
C LEU A 163 8.21 -23.16 3.60
N GLU A 164 8.39 -24.27 2.88
CA GLU A 164 8.64 -24.20 1.44
C GLU A 164 7.35 -23.88 0.69
N VAL A 165 7.28 -22.67 0.11
CA VAL A 165 6.16 -22.26 -0.74
C VAL A 165 6.48 -22.50 -2.22
N ARG A 166 5.60 -23.22 -2.91
CA ARG A 166 5.65 -23.45 -4.35
C ARG A 166 4.34 -23.07 -5.01
N LEU A 167 4.41 -22.59 -6.25
CA LEU A 167 3.27 -22.11 -6.99
C LEU A 167 3.37 -22.35 -8.50
N ASP A 168 2.23 -22.27 -9.19
CA ASP A 168 2.17 -22.30 -10.65
C ASP A 168 2.05 -20.89 -11.27
N ASP A 169 1.91 -20.84 -12.60
CA ASP A 169 1.79 -19.59 -13.35
C ASP A 169 0.48 -18.83 -13.08
N HIS A 170 -0.60 -19.51 -12.70
CA HIS A 170 -1.89 -18.89 -12.37
C HIS A 170 -1.74 -18.06 -11.08
N TRP A 171 -1.14 -18.68 -10.07
CA TRP A 171 -0.82 -18.03 -8.80
C TRP A 171 0.22 -16.93 -8.94
N LEU A 172 1.26 -17.12 -9.77
CA LEU A 172 2.23 -16.06 -10.06
C LEU A 172 1.55 -14.84 -10.68
N SER A 173 0.60 -15.06 -11.59
CA SER A 173 -0.17 -13.98 -12.23
C SER A 173 -1.04 -13.22 -11.21
N LEU A 174 -1.71 -13.94 -10.30
CA LEU A 174 -2.49 -13.30 -9.23
C LEU A 174 -1.61 -12.49 -8.27
N LEU A 175 -0.49 -13.06 -7.81
CA LEU A 175 0.43 -12.36 -6.91
C LEU A 175 1.10 -11.16 -7.57
N ALA A 176 1.42 -11.25 -8.87
CA ALA A 176 1.92 -10.13 -9.65
C ALA A 176 0.89 -8.99 -9.72
N ALA A 177 -0.41 -9.29 -9.88
CA ALA A 177 -1.47 -8.30 -9.83
C ALA A 177 -1.53 -7.58 -8.47
N GLY A 178 -1.39 -8.33 -7.37
CA GLY A 178 -1.31 -7.76 -6.02
C GLY A 178 -0.07 -6.88 -5.83
N LEU A 179 1.10 -7.36 -6.26
CA LEU A 179 2.37 -6.61 -6.19
C LEU A 179 2.36 -5.34 -7.04
N ALA A 180 1.72 -5.34 -8.20
CA ALA A 180 1.58 -4.14 -9.03
C ALA A 180 0.92 -3.00 -8.27
N VAL A 181 -0.01 -3.29 -7.36
CA VAL A 181 -0.63 -2.30 -6.45
C VAL A 181 0.19 -2.10 -5.19
N ALA A 182 0.59 -3.18 -4.51
CA ALA A 182 1.18 -3.12 -3.18
C ALA A 182 2.59 -2.53 -3.16
N TYR A 183 3.41 -2.78 -4.18
CA TYR A 183 4.83 -2.38 -4.14
C TYR A 183 5.01 -0.86 -4.14
N VAL A 184 5.77 -0.29 -3.19
CA VAL A 184 5.93 1.17 -3.06
C VAL A 184 7.27 1.66 -3.59
N ASP A 185 8.38 1.25 -2.96
CA ASP A 185 9.75 1.56 -3.37
C ASP A 185 10.74 0.58 -2.71
N TYR A 186 11.78 0.18 -3.44
CA TYR A 186 12.90 -0.73 -3.11
C TYR A 186 12.61 -1.97 -2.24
N ILE A 187 12.24 -1.78 -0.98
CA ILE A 187 12.04 -2.81 0.04
C ILE A 187 10.76 -2.55 0.85
N GLU A 188 9.77 -1.89 0.26
CA GLU A 188 8.53 -1.52 0.94
C GLU A 188 7.28 -1.93 0.17
N LEU A 189 6.32 -2.51 0.89
CA LEU A 189 5.01 -2.91 0.38
C LEU A 189 3.90 -2.21 1.19
N ALA A 190 2.83 -1.80 0.53
CA ALA A 190 1.62 -1.28 1.13
C ALA A 190 0.42 -2.14 0.70
N THR A 191 0.04 -3.11 1.53
CA THR A 191 -1.01 -4.09 1.26
C THR A 191 -2.37 -3.63 1.77
N ILE A 192 -3.43 -4.20 1.20
CA ILE A 192 -4.79 -4.09 1.68
C ILE A 192 -5.13 -5.48 2.27
N PRO A 193 -4.98 -5.69 3.59
CA PRO A 193 -5.04 -7.02 4.20
C PRO A 193 -6.45 -7.63 4.16
N GLU A 194 -7.48 -6.81 3.92
CA GLU A 194 -8.88 -7.20 3.96
C GLU A 194 -9.50 -7.20 2.55
N LEU A 195 -10.48 -8.08 2.33
CA LEU A 195 -11.30 -8.05 1.13
C LEU A 195 -12.36 -6.97 1.27
N LEU A 196 -12.30 -5.97 0.41
CA LEU A 196 -13.19 -4.82 0.45
C LEU A 196 -14.46 -5.14 -0.32
N THR A 197 -15.60 -5.12 0.38
CA THR A 197 -16.92 -5.26 -0.24
C THR A 197 -17.29 -4.02 -1.06
N ASP A 198 -16.81 -2.85 -0.63
CA ASP A 198 -16.96 -1.58 -1.36
C ASP A 198 -15.75 -1.30 -2.26
N ARG A 199 -16.00 -1.26 -3.57
CA ARG A 199 -15.01 -0.92 -4.60
C ARG A 199 -14.45 0.51 -4.44
N ARG A 200 -15.22 1.44 -3.86
CA ARG A 200 -14.74 2.81 -3.60
C ARG A 200 -13.71 2.85 -2.48
N ALA A 201 -13.79 1.96 -1.49
CA ALA A 201 -12.76 1.86 -0.47
C ALA A 201 -11.40 1.50 -1.11
N PHE A 202 -11.38 0.56 -2.06
CA PHE A 202 -10.17 0.24 -2.83
C PHE A 202 -9.67 1.47 -3.62
N ALA A 203 -10.57 2.11 -4.38
CA ALA A 203 -10.23 3.31 -5.14
C ALA A 203 -9.57 4.37 -4.26
N SER A 204 -10.11 4.56 -3.06
CA SER A 204 -9.67 5.55 -2.10
C SER A 204 -8.27 5.27 -1.55
N LEU A 205 -8.01 4.02 -1.15
CA LEU A 205 -6.67 3.61 -0.70
C LEU A 205 -5.63 3.78 -1.81
N VAL A 206 -5.94 3.32 -3.03
CA VAL A 206 -5.02 3.41 -4.16
C VAL A 206 -4.81 4.86 -4.59
N SER A 207 -5.83 5.71 -4.60
CA SER A 207 -5.71 7.14 -4.88
C SER A 207 -4.81 7.86 -3.87
N VAL A 208 -4.87 7.51 -2.58
CA VAL A 208 -3.96 8.07 -1.58
C VAL A 208 -2.51 7.68 -1.89
N LYS A 209 -2.25 6.42 -2.25
CA LYS A 209 -0.91 5.95 -2.65
C LYS A 209 -0.42 6.56 -3.95
N ILE A 210 -1.29 6.74 -4.94
CA ILE A 210 -0.95 7.44 -6.18
C ILE A 210 -0.64 8.92 -5.87
N ALA A 211 -1.42 9.57 -5.01
CA ALA A 211 -1.14 10.95 -4.61
C ALA A 211 0.21 11.07 -3.90
N GLU A 212 0.53 10.16 -2.97
CA GLU A 212 1.84 10.10 -2.31
C GLU A 212 2.98 9.96 -3.32
N LEU A 213 2.83 9.06 -4.30
CA LEU A 213 3.79 8.86 -5.38
C LEU A 213 3.96 10.12 -6.23
N LEU A 214 2.87 10.80 -6.58
CA LEU A 214 2.89 12.04 -7.38
C LEU A 214 3.56 13.21 -6.65
N GLU A 215 3.46 13.26 -5.32
CA GLU A 215 4.13 14.27 -4.49
C GLU A 215 5.65 14.03 -4.36
N GLY A 216 6.13 12.83 -4.73
CA GLY A 216 7.53 12.43 -4.62
C GLY A 216 8.05 12.52 -3.19
N ALA A 217 7.17 12.39 -2.20
CA ALA A 217 7.53 12.55 -0.80
C ALA A 217 8.10 11.24 -0.26
N LYS A 218 9.36 11.29 0.19
CA LYS A 218 9.92 10.25 1.05
C LYS A 218 9.66 10.69 2.48
N VAL A 219 8.81 9.99 3.23
CA VAL A 219 8.57 10.25 4.66
C VAL A 219 8.90 8.96 5.40
N GLY A 220 9.62 9.05 6.53
CA GLY A 220 10.04 7.86 7.27
C GLY A 220 8.86 7.03 7.78
N LEU A 221 9.04 5.71 7.90
CA LEU A 221 8.07 4.67 8.25
C LEU A 221 7.63 4.72 9.72
N THR A 222 7.02 5.85 10.10
CA THR A 222 6.66 6.17 11.48
C THR A 222 5.40 7.04 11.50
N ILE A 223 5.02 7.52 12.68
CA ILE A 223 3.95 8.49 12.90
C ILE A 223 3.90 9.62 11.85
N PRO A 224 5.02 10.29 11.48
CA PRO A 224 5.06 11.24 10.37
C PRO A 224 4.36 10.77 9.09
N ARG A 225 4.61 9.54 8.65
CA ARG A 225 4.01 9.02 7.42
C ARG A 225 2.54 8.68 7.60
N ILE A 226 2.15 8.14 8.76
CA ILE A 226 0.75 7.90 9.10
C ILE A 226 -0.03 9.22 8.96
N LEU A 227 0.47 10.29 9.59
CA LEU A 227 -0.16 11.61 9.51
C LEU A 227 -0.12 12.18 8.09
N TYR A 228 0.98 11.99 7.37
CA TYR A 228 1.10 12.41 5.96
C TYR A 228 0.03 11.77 5.07
N ILE A 229 -0.21 10.48 5.22
CA ILE A 229 -1.23 9.72 4.49
C ILE A 229 -2.64 10.21 4.84
N HIS A 230 -2.92 10.52 6.11
CA HIS A 230 -4.20 11.12 6.52
C HIS A 230 -4.40 12.53 5.94
N ILE A 231 -3.34 13.34 5.86
CA ILE A 231 -3.41 14.66 5.22
C ILE A 231 -3.68 14.52 3.73
N LEU A 232 -3.03 13.57 3.04
CA LEU A 232 -3.31 13.31 1.64
C LEU A 232 -4.75 12.85 1.42
N ALA A 233 -5.26 11.94 2.25
CA ALA A 233 -6.66 11.53 2.19
C ALA A 233 -7.62 12.73 2.38
N SER A 234 -7.35 13.57 3.37
CA SER A 234 -8.15 14.77 3.62
C SER A 234 -8.09 15.76 2.45
N ALA A 235 -6.91 15.99 1.88
CA ALA A 235 -6.73 16.85 0.71
C ALA A 235 -7.43 16.28 -0.53
N LEU A 236 -7.41 14.95 -0.70
CA LEU A 236 -8.13 14.28 -1.78
C LEU A 236 -9.64 14.40 -1.66
N ALA A 237 -10.21 14.72 -0.49
CA ALA A 237 -11.65 15.03 -0.40
C ALA A 237 -12.02 16.27 -1.25
N GLU A 238 -11.08 17.18 -1.50
CA GLU A 238 -11.28 18.36 -2.33
C GLU A 238 -11.18 18.05 -3.83
N ARG A 239 -12.27 18.29 -4.58
CA ARG A 239 -12.32 18.05 -6.04
C ARG A 239 -11.21 18.76 -6.81
N SER A 240 -10.86 19.99 -6.42
CA SER A 240 -9.82 20.78 -7.08
C SER A 240 -8.43 20.15 -6.90
N PHE A 241 -8.14 19.60 -5.73
CA PHE A 241 -6.90 18.88 -5.46
C PHE A 241 -6.82 17.62 -6.31
N ARG A 242 -7.89 16.81 -6.32
CA ARG A 242 -7.99 15.60 -7.17
C ARG A 242 -7.76 15.92 -8.64
N ALA A 243 -8.48 16.90 -9.18
CA ALA A 243 -8.35 17.33 -10.57
C ALA A 243 -6.90 17.76 -10.91
N SER A 244 -6.22 18.46 -10.00
CA SER A 244 -4.84 18.89 -10.22
C SER A 244 -3.81 17.75 -10.23
N ARG A 245 -4.11 16.63 -9.56
CA ARG A 245 -3.24 15.44 -9.52
C ARG A 245 -3.58 14.42 -10.61
N ALA A 246 -4.80 14.46 -11.12
CA ALA A 246 -5.25 13.67 -12.25
C ALA A 246 -4.65 14.11 -13.59
N VAL A 247 -4.04 15.31 -13.66
CA VAL A 247 -3.42 15.83 -14.89
C VAL A 247 -2.31 14.91 -15.38
N GLY A 248 -2.45 14.44 -16.63
CA GLY A 248 -1.48 13.56 -17.28
C GLY A 248 -1.58 12.09 -16.86
N LEU A 249 -2.58 11.71 -16.06
CA LEU A 249 -2.89 10.31 -15.76
C LEU A 249 -3.74 9.69 -16.87
N THR A 250 -3.69 8.37 -17.00
CA THR A 250 -4.58 7.61 -17.88
C THR A 250 -6.02 7.62 -17.35
N GLU A 251 -6.99 7.34 -18.22
CA GLU A 251 -8.42 7.30 -17.84
C GLU A 251 -8.69 6.37 -16.64
N SER A 252 -8.07 5.19 -16.62
CA SER A 252 -8.18 4.22 -15.53
C SER A 252 -7.78 4.81 -14.17
N LEU A 253 -6.71 5.62 -14.16
CA LEU A 253 -6.20 6.25 -12.95
C LEU A 253 -7.00 7.49 -12.58
N VAL A 254 -7.41 8.31 -13.56
CA VAL A 254 -8.34 9.44 -13.33
C VAL A 254 -9.59 8.95 -12.62
N LYS A 255 -10.14 7.82 -13.07
CA LYS A 255 -11.33 7.23 -12.47
C LYS A 255 -11.15 6.87 -10.99
N LEU A 256 -9.97 6.40 -10.56
CA LEU A 256 -9.71 6.18 -9.13
C LEU A 256 -9.92 7.46 -8.31
N PHE A 257 -9.43 8.60 -8.82
CA PHE A 257 -9.64 9.90 -8.17
C PHE A 257 -11.10 10.37 -8.27
N GLU A 258 -11.84 10.02 -9.30
CA GLU A 258 -13.25 10.36 -9.41
C GLU A 258 -14.12 9.56 -8.43
N ASP A 259 -13.82 8.26 -8.28
CA ASP A 259 -14.49 7.34 -7.35
C ASP A 259 -13.99 7.49 -5.90
N TYR A 260 -13.09 8.45 -5.63
CA TYR A 260 -12.50 8.69 -4.31
C TYR A 260 -13.56 9.15 -3.30
N GLU A 261 -13.58 8.46 -2.17
CA GLU A 261 -14.27 8.88 -0.95
C GLU A 261 -13.28 8.83 0.22
N VAL A 262 -13.51 9.61 1.28
CA VAL A 262 -12.62 9.54 2.43
C VAL A 262 -12.72 8.13 3.03
N PRO A 263 -11.61 7.38 3.15
CA PRO A 263 -11.67 6.02 3.69
C PRO A 263 -12.30 6.00 5.09
N GLY A 264 -13.19 5.04 5.32
CA GLY A 264 -13.80 4.83 6.62
C GLY A 264 -12.83 4.26 7.66
N SER A 265 -13.22 4.31 8.93
CA SER A 265 -12.40 3.83 10.06
C SER A 265 -12.15 2.33 10.08
N SER A 266 -12.92 1.54 9.34
CA SER A 266 -12.69 0.11 9.16
C SER A 266 -11.66 -0.19 8.07
N THR A 267 -11.36 0.77 7.19
CA THR A 267 -10.47 0.53 6.05
C THR A 267 -9.01 0.63 6.50
N ARG A 268 -8.25 -0.45 6.26
CA ARG A 268 -6.85 -0.56 6.67
C ARG A 268 -5.92 -0.62 5.46
N LEU A 269 -4.81 0.11 5.57
CA LEU A 269 -3.63 -0.06 4.72
C LEU A 269 -2.48 -0.53 5.62
N ARG A 270 -1.85 -1.65 5.30
CA ARG A 270 -0.69 -2.15 6.06
C ARG A 270 0.58 -1.85 5.30
N ILE A 271 1.57 -1.27 5.96
CA ILE A 271 2.89 -1.01 5.40
C ILE A 271 3.86 -2.04 5.97
N HIS A 272 4.54 -2.74 5.05
CA HIS A 272 5.62 -3.66 5.35
C HIS A 272 6.94 -3.03 4.91
N SER A 273 7.84 -2.88 5.86
CA SER A 273 9.21 -2.47 5.61
C SER A 273 10.08 -3.71 5.65
N LEU A 274 10.81 -3.93 4.57
CA LEU A 274 11.72 -5.05 4.42
C LEU A 274 13.16 -4.57 4.49
N ASP A 275 14.08 -5.46 4.85
CA ASP A 275 15.52 -5.32 4.65
C ASP A 275 16.02 -6.46 3.76
N PHE A 276 17.15 -6.24 3.09
CA PHE A 276 17.78 -7.21 2.20
C PHE A 276 19.25 -7.40 2.52
N ASP A 277 19.61 -8.57 3.05
CA ASP A 277 20.99 -8.90 3.45
C ASP A 277 21.89 -9.39 2.29
N GLY A 278 21.42 -9.26 1.04
CA GLY A 278 22.09 -9.77 -0.16
C GLY A 278 21.65 -11.17 -0.57
N ARG A 279 20.90 -11.89 0.28
CA ARG A 279 20.37 -13.24 -0.02
C ARG A 279 18.88 -13.36 0.27
N THR A 280 18.40 -12.68 1.30
CA THR A 280 17.07 -12.86 1.88
C THR A 280 16.43 -11.52 2.18
N TYR A 281 15.11 -11.44 1.97
CA TYR A 281 14.29 -10.33 2.43
C TYR A 281 13.73 -10.66 3.80
N ARG A 282 13.75 -9.69 4.72
CA ARG A 282 13.23 -9.84 6.09
C ARG A 282 12.36 -8.66 6.43
N GLU A 283 11.24 -8.88 7.09
CA GLU A 283 10.42 -7.78 7.60
C GLU A 283 11.11 -7.14 8.81
N ILE A 284 11.32 -5.83 8.77
CA ILE A 284 11.89 -5.04 9.87
C ILE A 284 10.84 -4.21 10.60
N SER A 285 9.74 -3.88 9.93
CA SER A 285 8.59 -3.24 10.56
C SER A 285 7.29 -3.53 9.81
N ARG A 286 6.20 -3.54 10.58
CA ARG A 286 4.84 -3.71 10.09
C ARG A 286 3.95 -2.68 10.78
N GLU A 287 3.37 -1.77 10.00
CA GLU A 287 2.53 -0.69 10.53
C GLU A 287 1.14 -0.72 9.90
N ASP A 288 0.11 -0.68 10.75
CA ASP A 288 -1.27 -0.54 10.31
C ASP A 288 -1.68 0.93 10.28
N ILE A 289 -2.07 1.41 9.10
CA ILE A 289 -2.72 2.70 8.92
C ILE A 289 -4.22 2.48 8.88
N VAL A 290 -4.84 2.80 10.01
CA VAL A 290 -6.30 2.87 10.15
C VAL A 290 -6.70 4.33 10.05
N PHE A 291 -7.63 4.64 9.14
CA PHE A 291 -8.10 6.01 8.92
C PHE A 291 -9.00 6.47 10.08
N ASN A 292 -8.38 6.99 11.15
CA ASN A 292 -9.09 7.36 12.36
C ASN A 292 -9.94 8.63 12.15
N THR A 293 -11.22 8.56 12.53
CA THR A 293 -12.14 9.69 12.63
C THR A 293 -11.56 10.88 13.40
N SER A 294 -10.82 10.67 14.51
CA SER A 294 -10.25 11.79 15.29
C SER A 294 -9.21 12.58 14.49
N ILE A 295 -8.33 11.90 13.75
CA ILE A 295 -7.34 12.58 12.90
C ILE A 295 -8.05 13.27 11.73
N LEU A 296 -8.99 12.60 11.08
CA LEU A 296 -9.74 13.18 9.96
C LEU A 296 -10.54 14.42 10.40
N GLU A 297 -11.14 14.39 11.59
CA GLU A 297 -11.84 15.54 12.16
C GLU A 297 -10.87 16.67 12.52
N PHE A 298 -9.73 16.36 13.14
CA PHE A 298 -8.66 17.33 13.35
C PHE A 298 -8.27 18.01 12.04
N LEU A 299 -7.96 17.24 10.99
CA LEU A 299 -7.55 17.77 9.69
C LEU A 299 -8.66 18.60 9.02
N ARG A 300 -9.92 18.20 9.17
CA ARG A 300 -11.08 18.98 8.71
C ARG A 300 -11.16 20.34 9.40
N ARG A 301 -10.84 20.40 10.70
CA ARG A 301 -10.84 21.64 11.51
C ARG A 301 -9.62 22.52 11.24
N VAL A 302 -8.45 21.92 11.00
CA VAL A 302 -7.21 22.64 10.63
C VAL A 302 -7.44 23.50 9.38
N GLY A 303 -8.29 23.04 8.46
CA GLY A 303 -9.00 23.89 7.51
C GLY A 303 -8.14 24.56 6.43
N ASP A 304 -8.55 24.34 5.18
CA ASP A 304 -7.97 24.81 3.92
C ASP A 304 -6.68 24.14 3.42
N ARG A 305 -6.61 24.06 2.09
CA ARG A 305 -5.49 23.48 1.35
C ARG A 305 -4.15 24.12 1.72
N VAL A 306 -4.12 25.41 2.03
CA VAL A 306 -2.87 26.13 2.33
C VAL A 306 -2.28 25.62 3.64
N CYS A 307 -3.09 25.44 4.68
CA CYS A 307 -2.62 24.92 5.96
C CYS A 307 -2.26 23.44 5.89
N LEU A 308 -3.02 22.62 5.14
CA LEU A 308 -2.67 21.22 4.88
C LEU A 308 -1.34 21.09 4.11
N ASP A 309 -1.10 21.95 3.12
CA ASP A 309 0.17 21.97 2.38
C ASP A 309 1.35 22.44 3.27
N GLN A 310 1.13 23.37 4.21
CA GLN A 310 2.12 23.75 5.21
C GLN A 310 2.44 22.59 6.17
N LEU A 311 1.42 21.89 6.67
CA LEU A 311 1.60 20.73 7.55
C LEU A 311 2.32 19.58 6.82
N LYS A 312 1.96 19.29 5.57
CA LYS A 312 2.69 18.36 4.70
C LYS A 312 4.16 18.75 4.56
N SER A 313 4.43 20.02 4.26
CA SER A 313 5.79 20.54 4.09
C SER A 313 6.60 20.37 5.38
N PHE A 314 5.99 20.69 6.53
CA PHE A 314 6.60 20.51 7.85
C PHE A 314 6.94 19.05 8.12
N ILE A 315 6.01 18.11 7.89
CA ILE A 315 6.25 16.67 8.04
C ILE A 315 7.37 16.19 7.12
N ARG A 316 7.44 16.65 5.88
CA ARG A 316 8.54 16.31 4.94
C ARG A 316 9.91 16.79 5.39
N MET A 317 10.02 17.68 6.37
CA MET A 317 11.32 18.07 6.94
C MET A 317 11.95 16.94 7.77
N THR A 318 11.17 15.94 8.19
CA THR A 318 11.67 14.75 8.92
C THR A 318 12.59 13.86 8.09
N SER A 319 12.54 13.94 6.76
CA SER A 319 13.22 13.02 5.85
C SER A 319 14.34 13.65 5.02
N ARG A 320 14.64 14.95 5.23
CA ARG A 320 15.77 15.59 4.55
C ARG A 320 17.06 14.96 5.08
N ALA A 321 17.84 14.37 4.17
CA ALA A 321 18.94 13.46 4.46
C ALA A 321 19.94 14.02 5.49
N GLY A 322 20.07 13.29 6.60
CA GLY A 322 20.82 13.66 7.78
C GLY A 322 19.87 14.00 8.92
N ILE A 323 19.87 13.21 9.98
CA ILE A 323 19.18 13.55 11.24
C ILE A 323 19.91 14.76 11.83
N ASP A 324 19.66 15.93 11.27
CA ASP A 324 20.08 17.18 11.87
C ASP A 324 19.20 17.41 13.10
N ALA A 325 19.67 18.26 14.02
CA ALA A 325 18.91 18.58 15.23
C ALA A 325 17.49 19.11 14.89
N THR A 326 17.30 19.67 13.69
CA THR A 326 16.01 20.16 13.20
C THR A 326 15.05 19.01 12.89
N ALA A 327 15.48 17.99 12.14
CA ALA A 327 14.68 16.83 11.77
C ALA A 327 14.18 16.07 13.01
N SER A 328 15.03 15.88 14.02
CA SER A 328 14.62 15.26 15.30
C SER A 328 13.59 16.10 16.05
N LYS A 329 13.73 17.43 16.05
CA LYS A 329 12.75 18.34 16.69
C LYS A 329 11.41 18.31 15.96
N VAL A 330 11.42 18.33 14.62
CA VAL A 330 10.21 18.21 13.80
C VAL A 330 9.55 16.86 14.03
N LEU A 331 10.31 15.76 14.03
CA LEU A 331 9.81 14.42 14.32
C LEU A 331 9.09 14.37 15.67
N ASN A 332 9.71 14.92 16.71
CA ASN A 332 9.08 15.01 18.02
C ASN A 332 7.80 15.84 18.00
N ALA A 333 7.81 17.03 17.38
CA ALA A 333 6.63 17.88 17.28
C ALA A 333 5.47 17.20 16.54
N VAL A 334 5.76 16.51 15.42
CA VAL A 334 4.78 15.73 14.66
C VAL A 334 4.25 14.55 15.47
N THR A 335 5.13 13.89 16.24
CA THR A 335 4.75 12.79 17.14
C THR A 335 3.80 13.27 18.23
N TYR A 336 4.13 14.38 18.91
CA TYR A 336 3.25 14.99 19.91
C TYR A 336 1.92 15.44 19.32
N LEU A 337 1.93 15.99 18.10
CA LEU A 337 0.72 16.36 17.39
C LEU A 337 -0.18 15.15 17.17
N TYR A 338 0.37 14.06 16.64
CA TYR A 338 -0.36 12.81 16.43
C TYR A 338 -0.91 12.25 17.75
N GLU A 339 -0.08 12.11 18.77
CA GLU A 339 -0.50 11.57 20.07
C GLU A 339 -1.59 12.43 20.73
N ALA A 340 -1.53 13.76 20.61
CA ALA A 340 -2.57 14.65 21.10
C ALA A 340 -3.87 14.52 20.31
N THR A 341 -3.82 14.43 18.98
CA THR A 341 -5.04 14.18 18.17
C THR A 341 -5.71 12.83 18.46
N GLN A 342 -4.95 11.89 19.01
CA GLN A 342 -5.41 10.58 19.44
C GLN A 342 -5.83 10.54 20.92
N GLY A 343 -5.71 11.66 21.65
CA GLY A 343 -6.02 11.74 23.08
C GLY A 343 -4.98 11.08 24.00
N ALA A 344 -3.83 10.65 23.48
CA ALA A 344 -2.77 10.02 24.26
C ALA A 344 -1.87 11.04 25.00
N LYS A 345 -1.89 12.31 24.59
CA LYS A 345 -1.17 13.41 25.24
C LYS A 345 -2.02 14.68 25.29
N GLU A 346 -1.71 15.56 26.23
CA GLU A 346 -2.41 16.84 26.36
C GLU A 346 -2.17 17.76 25.15
N ALA A 347 -3.25 18.36 24.64
CA ALA A 347 -3.18 19.32 23.54
C ALA A 347 -2.29 20.52 23.84
N SER A 348 -2.31 21.04 25.07
CA SER A 348 -1.47 22.15 25.54
C SER A 348 0.03 21.88 25.28
N PHE A 349 0.46 20.65 25.55
CA PHE A 349 1.85 20.22 25.38
C PHE A 349 2.22 20.12 23.89
N ALA A 350 1.34 19.56 23.07
CA ALA A 350 1.55 19.48 21.62
C ALA A 350 1.61 20.87 20.98
N VAL A 351 0.72 21.79 21.37
CA VAL A 351 0.72 23.19 20.91
C VAL A 351 2.03 23.88 21.29
N TYR A 352 2.47 23.76 22.55
CA TYR A 352 3.73 24.33 23.02
C TYR A 352 4.93 23.82 22.20
N TYR A 353 5.04 22.51 22.02
CA TYR A 353 6.15 21.90 21.28
C TYR A 353 6.14 22.31 19.80
N LEU A 354 4.98 22.31 19.16
CA LEU A 354 4.84 22.72 17.77
C LEU A 354 5.22 24.19 17.58
N ALA A 355 4.73 25.09 18.44
CA ALA A 355 5.04 26.52 18.39
C ALA A 355 6.54 26.78 18.59
N ARG A 356 7.16 26.11 19.57
CA ARG A 356 8.60 26.22 19.83
C ARG A 356 9.43 25.79 18.62
N VAL A 357 9.15 24.62 18.06
CA VAL A 357 9.90 24.10 16.91
C VAL A 357 9.68 24.97 15.67
N ALA A 358 8.46 25.45 15.44
CA ALA A 358 8.16 26.36 14.34
C ALA A 358 8.91 27.71 14.46
N ALA A 359 9.01 28.27 15.67
CA ALA A 359 9.77 29.49 15.93
C ALA A 359 11.27 29.30 15.67
N GLU A 360 11.87 28.23 16.18
CA GLU A 360 13.28 27.91 15.95
C GLU A 360 13.62 27.72 14.46
N ILE A 361 12.70 27.15 13.67
CA ILE A 361 12.85 27.04 12.22
C ILE A 361 12.71 28.40 11.54
N SER A 362 11.80 29.25 12.01
CA SER A 362 11.55 30.59 11.46
C SER A 362 12.74 31.54 11.64
N GLU A 363 13.55 31.33 12.68
CA GLU A 363 14.81 32.08 12.87
C GLU A 363 15.87 31.72 11.84
N ARG A 364 15.81 30.49 11.30
CA ARG A 364 16.81 29.94 10.38
C ARG A 364 16.37 29.95 8.92
N ALA A 365 15.06 30.01 8.67
CA ALA A 365 14.43 29.86 7.37
C ALA A 365 13.05 30.55 7.34
N ARG A 366 12.33 30.43 6.23
CA ARG A 366 10.93 30.89 6.17
C ARG A 366 10.08 30.11 7.17
N ALA A 367 9.20 30.83 7.88
CA ALA A 367 8.29 30.22 8.85
C ALA A 367 7.50 29.06 8.23
N PRO A 368 7.42 27.90 8.90
CA PRO A 368 6.77 26.71 8.36
C PRO A 368 5.24 26.87 8.30
N PHE A 369 4.68 27.70 9.17
CA PHE A 369 3.26 27.97 9.27
C PHE A 369 2.97 29.47 9.14
N THR A 370 1.88 29.83 8.45
CA THR A 370 1.31 31.17 8.59
C THR A 370 0.64 31.30 9.94
N ARG A 371 0.46 32.54 10.43
CA ARG A 371 -0.26 32.82 11.67
C ARG A 371 -1.64 32.14 11.70
N THR A 372 -2.40 32.29 10.61
CA THR A 372 -3.72 31.66 10.47
C THR A 372 -3.67 30.14 10.57
N CYS A 373 -2.67 29.48 9.96
CA CYS A 373 -2.54 28.03 10.05
C CYS A 373 -2.18 27.58 11.47
N ALA A 374 -1.28 28.30 12.15
CA ALA A 374 -0.91 28.01 13.52
C ALA A 374 -2.09 28.18 14.50
N GLU A 375 -2.90 29.24 14.33
CA GLU A 375 -4.13 29.47 15.09
C GLU A 375 -5.12 28.31 14.90
N ARG A 376 -5.35 27.87 13.66
CA ARG A 376 -6.25 26.74 13.36
C ARG A 376 -5.78 25.41 13.90
N ILE A 377 -4.48 25.10 13.83
CA ILE A 377 -3.93 23.88 14.44
C ILE A 377 -4.17 23.90 15.95
N THR A 378 -3.95 25.04 16.59
CA THR A 378 -4.17 25.21 18.03
C THR A 378 -5.64 25.04 18.41
N GLU A 379 -6.54 25.73 17.71
CA GLU A 379 -7.99 25.60 17.92
C GLU A 379 -8.48 24.16 17.71
N ALA A 380 -8.02 23.51 16.64
CA ALA A 380 -8.40 22.14 16.33
C ALA A 380 -7.97 21.16 17.43
N LEU A 381 -6.77 21.33 18.00
CA LEU A 381 -6.26 20.52 19.11
C LEU A 381 -7.05 20.72 20.40
N VAL A 382 -7.30 21.98 20.79
CA VAL A 382 -8.04 22.30 22.02
C VAL A 382 -9.46 21.73 21.96
N LEU A 383 -10.12 21.84 20.80
CA LEU A 383 -11.46 21.31 20.61
C LEU A 383 -11.51 19.79 20.50
N ALA A 384 -10.42 19.13 20.09
CA ALA A 384 -10.36 17.66 20.06
C ALA A 384 -10.27 17.08 21.48
N SER A 385 -9.56 17.77 22.39
CA SER A 385 -9.45 17.39 23.80
C SER A 385 -10.71 17.64 24.64
N ALA A 386 -11.67 18.41 24.14
CA ALA A 386 -12.95 18.67 24.82
C ALA A 386 -14.02 17.60 24.53
N THR A 387 -13.79 16.74 23.53
CA THR A 387 -14.73 15.70 23.06
C THR A 387 -14.35 14.27 23.47
N THR A 388 -13.19 14.12 24.10
CA THR A 388 -12.70 12.89 24.76
C THR A 388 -12.88 13.04 26.26
#